data_AF-A0A0K1Q345-F1
#
_entry.id   AF-A0A0K1Q345-F1
#
_cell.length_a   1.000
_cell.length_b   1.000
_cell.length_c   1.000
_cell.angle_alpha   90.00
_cell.angle_beta   90.00
_cell.angle_gamma   90.00
#
_symmetry.space_group_name_H-M   'P 1'
#
loop_
_entity.id
_entity.type
_entity.pdbx_description
1 polymer ?
#
loop_
_entity_poly.entity_id
_entity_poly.type
_entity_poly.pdbx_seq_one_letter_code
_entity_poly.pdbx_strand_id
1 'polypeptide(L)'
;MRCSFVGENGERCPARSFLEIDHVTPRALGGNGETENLRVLCRAHNRDAAERVFGREHVEARIRTSRTRSSRRPHRNEPPVLPAHFSQRQYEGEKTSTTMASPSAIGSLAVEASHVAPEPPRSDDARKHVRAALLTLGFRGVEADRAILVINRKECDDPWRRPIEILVREAICILT
;
A
#
# COMPACT_ATOMS: atom_id res chain seq x y z
N MET A 1 4.00 -22.92 -21.07
CA MET A 1 3.19 -21.72 -21.41
C MET A 1 3.81 -21.03 -22.63
N ARG A 2 3.02 -20.52 -23.59
CA ARG A 2 3.52 -19.81 -24.80
C ARG A 2 2.59 -18.65 -25.19
N CYS A 3 3.08 -17.67 -25.96
CA CYS A 3 2.30 -16.55 -26.49
C CYS A 3 1.03 -17.05 -27.20
N SER A 4 -0.13 -16.43 -26.97
CA SER A 4 -1.44 -16.78 -27.54
C SER A 4 -1.73 -16.15 -28.90
N PHE A 5 -0.91 -15.19 -29.34
CA PHE A 5 -1.05 -14.58 -30.67
C PHE A 5 -0.93 -15.61 -31.79
N VAL A 6 -1.85 -15.52 -32.76
CA VAL A 6 -1.90 -16.31 -33.99
C VAL A 6 -1.73 -15.34 -35.16
N GLY A 7 -0.75 -15.59 -36.01
CA GLY A 7 -0.48 -14.79 -37.20
C GLY A 7 -1.52 -15.02 -38.30
N GLU A 8 -1.44 -14.23 -39.37
CA GLU A 8 -2.32 -14.34 -40.54
C GLU A 8 -2.20 -15.70 -41.24
N ASN A 9 -1.05 -16.37 -41.12
CA ASN A 9 -0.81 -17.72 -41.61
C ASN A 9 -1.41 -18.82 -40.71
N GLY A 10 -2.12 -18.46 -39.64
CA GLY A 10 -2.69 -19.40 -38.67
C GLY A 10 -1.68 -19.98 -37.68
N GLU A 11 -0.41 -19.58 -37.77
CA GLU A 11 0.62 -20.08 -36.86
C GLU A 11 0.65 -19.30 -35.56
N ARG A 12 0.73 -20.03 -34.45
CA ARG A 12 0.82 -19.44 -33.12
C ARG A 12 2.27 -19.07 -32.82
N CYS A 13 2.48 -17.89 -32.26
CA CYS A 13 3.81 -17.40 -31.91
C CYS A 13 4.58 -18.42 -31.01
N PRO A 14 5.82 -18.81 -31.37
CA PRO A 14 6.58 -19.83 -30.65
C PRO A 14 7.21 -19.31 -29.33
N ALA A 15 7.10 -18.01 -29.03
CA ALA A 15 7.72 -17.41 -27.86
C ALA A 15 7.22 -18.03 -26.55
N ARG A 16 8.17 -18.46 -25.72
CA ARG A 16 7.94 -19.09 -24.39
C ARG A 16 8.52 -18.27 -23.22
N SER A 17 9.20 -17.16 -23.51
CA SER A 17 9.82 -16.26 -22.55
C SER A 17 9.25 -14.85 -22.68
N PHE A 18 9.47 -14.04 -21.64
CA PHE A 18 8.96 -12.66 -21.56
C PHE A 18 7.46 -12.58 -21.85
N LEU A 19 6.71 -13.52 -21.23
CA LEU A 19 5.26 -13.60 -21.33
C LEU A 19 4.62 -12.64 -20.34
N GLU A 20 3.59 -11.96 -20.79
CA GLU A 20 2.85 -10.93 -20.08
C GLU A 20 1.34 -11.26 -20.17
N ILE A 21 0.60 -10.91 -19.12
CA ILE A 21 -0.86 -10.99 -19.12
C ILE A 21 -1.40 -9.71 -19.75
N ASP A 22 -2.12 -9.86 -20.85
CA ASP A 22 -2.82 -8.82 -21.57
C ASP A 22 -4.33 -8.94 -21.37
N HIS A 23 -5.03 -7.82 -21.36
CA HIS A 23 -6.49 -7.82 -21.36
C HIS A 23 -6.98 -7.74 -22.80
N VAL A 24 -7.84 -8.68 -23.23
CA VAL A 24 -8.43 -8.70 -24.58
C VAL A 24 -9.16 -7.38 -24.85
N THR A 25 -10.02 -6.97 -23.93
CA THR A 25 -10.53 -5.60 -23.82
C THR A 25 -9.71 -4.89 -22.75
N PRO A 26 -8.93 -3.86 -23.08
CA PRO A 26 -8.12 -3.18 -22.10
C PRO A 26 -8.95 -2.58 -20.96
N ARG A 27 -8.41 -2.61 -19.74
CA ARG A 27 -9.05 -2.01 -18.55
C ARG A 27 -9.38 -0.53 -18.74
N ALA A 28 -8.54 0.22 -19.46
CA ALA A 28 -8.78 1.63 -19.77
C ALA A 28 -10.03 1.86 -20.66
N LEU A 29 -10.52 0.80 -21.32
CA LEU A 29 -11.74 0.79 -22.12
C LEU A 29 -12.87 0.00 -21.46
N GLY A 30 -12.81 -0.22 -20.14
CA GLY A 30 -13.86 -0.91 -19.38
C GLY A 30 -13.69 -2.43 -19.28
N GLY A 31 -12.56 -2.99 -19.74
CA GLY A 31 -12.29 -4.42 -19.60
C GLY A 31 -12.24 -4.89 -18.13
N ASN A 32 -12.90 -6.00 -17.84
CA ASN A 32 -12.92 -6.64 -16.52
C ASN A 32 -11.63 -7.45 -16.26
N GLY A 33 -11.47 -7.99 -15.04
CA GLY A 33 -10.32 -8.81 -14.65
C GLY A 33 -10.57 -10.32 -14.73
N GLU A 34 -11.66 -10.75 -15.36
CA GLU A 34 -12.05 -12.15 -15.41
C GLU A 34 -11.17 -12.94 -16.37
N THR A 35 -11.04 -14.24 -16.15
CA THR A 35 -10.17 -15.14 -16.92
C THR A 35 -10.42 -15.08 -18.41
N GLU A 36 -11.66 -14.86 -18.83
CA GLU A 36 -12.09 -14.79 -20.22
C GLU A 36 -11.58 -13.52 -20.92
N ASN A 37 -11.33 -12.45 -20.16
CA ASN A 37 -10.77 -11.20 -20.70
C ASN A 37 -9.24 -11.18 -20.63
N LEU A 38 -8.59 -12.23 -20.13
CA LEU A 38 -7.13 -12.30 -20.02
C LEU A 38 -6.53 -13.24 -21.07
N ARG A 39 -5.41 -12.82 -21.65
CA ARG A 39 -4.61 -13.65 -22.56
C ARG A 39 -3.12 -13.50 -22.27
N VAL A 40 -2.34 -14.52 -22.65
CA VAL A 40 -0.89 -14.50 -22.47
C VAL A 40 -0.23 -14.08 -23.78
N LEU A 41 0.54 -12.99 -23.80
CA LEU A 41 1.28 -12.53 -24.97
C LEU A 41 2.77 -12.43 -24.64
N CYS A 42 3.66 -12.56 -25.63
CA CYS A 42 5.04 -12.12 -25.43
C CYS A 42 5.09 -10.58 -25.46
N ARG A 43 6.12 -9.98 -24.88
CA ARG A 43 6.31 -8.52 -24.86
C ARG A 43 6.11 -7.83 -26.22
N ALA A 44 6.57 -8.44 -27.31
CA ALA A 44 6.42 -7.88 -28.66
C ALA A 44 4.95 -7.83 -29.09
N HIS A 45 4.22 -8.94 -28.96
CA HIS A 45 2.79 -8.98 -29.32
C HIS A 45 1.92 -8.20 -28.34
N ASN A 46 2.29 -8.12 -27.06
CA ASN A 46 1.57 -7.27 -26.10
C ASN A 46 1.70 -5.79 -26.49
N ARG A 47 2.90 -5.36 -26.89
CA ARG A 47 3.11 -4.01 -27.40
C ARG A 47 2.34 -3.76 -28.70
N ASP A 48 2.39 -4.65 -29.67
CA ASP A 48 1.61 -4.54 -30.91
C ASP A 48 0.10 -4.41 -30.63
N ALA A 49 -0.44 -5.24 -29.74
CA ALA A 49 -1.83 -5.16 -29.32
C ALA A 49 -2.17 -3.79 -28.68
N ALA A 50 -1.31 -3.29 -27.79
CA ALA A 50 -1.50 -1.97 -27.19
C ALA A 50 -1.43 -0.84 -28.24
N GLU A 51 -0.50 -0.92 -29.19
CA GLU A 51 -0.34 0.09 -30.25
C GLU A 51 -1.56 0.12 -31.19
N ARG A 52 -2.17 -1.04 -31.49
CA ARG A 52 -3.40 -1.14 -32.28
C ARG A 52 -4.60 -0.48 -31.58
N VAL A 53 -4.69 -0.57 -30.25
CA VAL A 53 -5.83 -0.04 -29.49
C VAL A 53 -5.66 1.43 -29.12
N PHE A 54 -4.47 1.82 -28.63
CA PHE A 54 -4.23 3.15 -28.08
C PHE A 54 -3.44 4.08 -29.02
N GLY A 55 -2.92 3.56 -30.12
CA GLY A 55 -2.03 4.28 -31.02
C GLY A 55 -0.56 4.22 -30.57
N ARG A 56 0.33 4.11 -31.55
CA ARG A 56 1.78 3.97 -31.34
C ARG A 56 2.38 5.12 -30.52
N GLU A 57 2.00 6.37 -30.82
CA GLU A 57 2.52 7.55 -30.13
C GLU A 57 2.15 7.57 -28.65
N HIS A 58 0.91 7.20 -28.33
CA HIS A 58 0.45 7.11 -26.94
C HIS A 58 1.26 6.06 -26.16
N VAL A 59 1.41 4.87 -26.74
CA VAL A 59 2.16 3.77 -26.13
C VAL A 59 3.62 4.16 -25.93
N GLU A 60 4.25 4.77 -26.92
CA GLU A 60 5.64 5.20 -26.83
C GLU A 60 5.86 6.28 -25.77
N ALA A 61 4.97 7.28 -25.71
CA ALA A 61 5.00 8.30 -24.66
C ALA A 61 4.91 7.66 -23.26
N ARG A 62 4.01 6.70 -23.08
CA ARG A 62 3.84 5.98 -21.80
C ARG A 62 5.08 5.15 -21.43
N ILE A 63 5.69 4.47 -22.40
CA ILE A 63 6.96 3.74 -22.19
C ILE A 63 8.07 4.70 -21.77
N ARG A 64 8.19 5.87 -22.42
CA ARG A 64 9.19 6.90 -22.09
C ARG A 64 9.00 7.40 -20.66
N THR A 65 7.79 7.81 -20.30
CA THR A 65 7.48 8.27 -18.93
C THR A 65 7.80 7.19 -17.89
N SER A 66 7.48 5.92 -18.16
CA SER A 66 7.78 4.81 -17.25
C SER A 66 9.29 4.63 -17.06
N ARG A 67 10.09 4.71 -18.14
CA ARG A 67 11.55 4.59 -18.07
C ARG A 67 12.18 5.72 -17.25
N THR A 68 11.75 6.96 -17.45
CA THR A 68 12.22 8.11 -16.66
C THR A 68 11.86 7.96 -15.17
N ARG A 69 10.67 7.45 -14.86
CA ARG A 69 10.29 7.17 -13.46
C ARG A 69 11.16 6.08 -12.84
N SER A 70 11.47 5.02 -13.60
CA SER A 70 12.33 3.94 -13.12
C SER A 70 13.78 4.40 -12.91
N SER A 71 14.33 5.25 -13.79
CA SER A 71 15.69 5.78 -13.62
C SER A 71 15.81 6.77 -12.46
N ARG A 72 14.70 7.42 -12.07
CA ARG A 72 14.63 8.31 -10.91
C ARG A 72 14.40 7.58 -9.59
N ARG A 73 14.15 6.27 -9.59
CA ARG A 73 14.05 5.53 -8.33
C ARG A 73 15.46 5.48 -7.73
N PRO A 74 15.68 6.05 -6.53
CA PRO A 74 16.98 5.95 -5.87
C PRO A 74 17.35 4.48 -5.76
N HIS A 75 18.63 4.20 -5.94
CA HIS A 75 19.14 2.84 -5.86
C HIS A 75 18.79 2.27 -4.48
N ARG A 76 18.34 1.00 -4.38
CA ARG A 76 17.93 0.43 -3.07
C ARG A 76 19.03 0.46 -2.01
N ASN A 77 20.29 0.60 -2.44
CA ASN A 77 21.45 0.69 -1.56
C ASN A 77 21.91 2.13 -1.31
N GLU A 78 21.17 3.13 -1.78
CA GLU A 78 21.43 4.53 -1.49
C GLU A 78 20.73 4.88 -0.17
N PRO A 79 21.49 5.32 0.86
CA PRO A 79 20.88 5.66 2.14
C PRO A 79 19.87 6.79 1.93
N PRO A 80 18.70 6.75 2.61
CA PRO A 80 17.70 7.78 2.46
C PRO A 80 18.33 9.13 2.77
N VAL A 81 18.28 10.06 1.80
CA VAL A 81 18.69 11.45 2.00
C VAL A 81 17.69 12.05 2.99
N LEU A 82 18.04 12.04 4.26
CA LEU A 82 17.26 12.71 5.30
C LEU A 82 17.24 14.21 4.96
N PRO A 83 16.08 14.89 5.02
CA PRO A 83 16.02 16.33 4.87
C PRO A 83 16.98 16.99 5.87
N ALA A 84 17.91 17.80 5.38
CA ALA A 84 18.70 18.67 6.25
C ALA A 84 17.71 19.64 6.92
N HIS A 85 17.54 19.49 8.25
CA HIS A 85 16.51 20.07 9.13
C HIS A 85 15.30 19.19 9.46
N PHE A 86 15.53 18.00 10.01
CA PHE A 86 14.66 17.52 11.09
C PHE A 86 15.12 18.17 12.40
N SER A 87 14.60 19.36 12.67
CA SER A 87 14.92 20.09 13.91
C SER A 87 14.49 19.22 15.09
N GLN A 88 15.48 18.73 15.84
CA GLN A 88 15.29 18.07 17.13
C GLN A 88 14.54 19.05 18.03
N ARG A 89 13.23 18.87 18.17
CA ARG A 89 12.49 19.46 19.28
C ARG A 89 13.08 18.85 20.54
N GLN A 90 13.69 19.72 21.33
CA GLN A 90 14.50 19.41 22.49
C GLN A 90 13.67 18.67 23.53
N TYR A 91 14.19 17.53 24.00
CA TYR A 91 13.78 16.92 25.25
C TYR A 91 14.61 17.64 26.33
N GLU A 92 14.09 18.75 26.86
CA GLU A 92 14.66 19.38 28.04
C GLU A 92 14.29 18.52 29.25
N GLY A 93 15.21 17.63 29.60
CA GLY A 93 15.19 16.95 30.89
C GLY A 93 15.53 17.96 31.97
N GLU A 94 14.52 18.43 32.68
CA GLU A 94 14.70 19.22 33.89
C GLU A 94 15.27 18.31 34.99
N LYS A 95 16.53 18.59 35.34
CA LYS A 95 17.27 17.92 36.40
C LYS A 95 17.22 18.85 37.62
N THR A 96 16.44 18.51 38.63
CA THR A 96 16.63 19.05 39.98
C THR A 96 16.86 17.90 40.94
N SER A 97 18.14 17.68 41.26
CA SER A 97 18.59 16.88 42.39
C SER A 97 18.16 17.55 43.69
N THR A 98 17.53 16.82 44.61
CA THR A 98 17.61 17.10 46.05
C THR A 98 17.45 15.79 46.84
N THR A 99 18.35 15.64 47.80
CA THR A 99 18.70 14.44 48.56
C THR A 99 17.79 14.23 49.78
N MET A 100 17.41 12.96 50.02
CA MET A 100 17.06 12.23 51.27
C MET A 100 16.29 12.93 52.41
N ALA A 101 15.14 12.32 52.79
CA ALA A 101 14.87 11.81 54.16
C ALA A 101 13.54 11.03 54.22
N SER A 102 13.56 9.84 54.84
CA SER A 102 12.38 9.04 55.23
C SER A 102 11.58 9.72 56.35
N PRO A 103 10.29 9.36 56.56
CA PRO A 103 10.00 8.32 57.56
C PRO A 103 8.85 7.36 57.21
N SER A 104 8.87 6.22 57.90
CA SER A 104 7.85 5.15 57.93
C SER A 104 6.50 5.59 58.50
N ALA A 105 5.40 4.98 58.02
CA ALA A 105 4.34 4.34 58.83
C ALA A 105 3.04 4.05 58.04
N ILE A 106 2.66 2.75 58.01
CA ILE A 106 1.32 2.16 58.22
C ILE A 106 0.15 2.55 57.27
N GLY A 107 -0.49 1.54 56.67
CA GLY A 107 -1.91 1.62 56.30
C GLY A 107 -2.32 0.82 55.06
N SER A 108 -2.88 -0.37 55.26
CA SER A 108 -3.61 -1.12 54.23
C SER A 108 -4.89 -0.40 53.80
N LEU A 109 -5.25 -0.44 52.49
CA LEU A 109 -6.56 -0.81 51.89
C LEU A 109 -6.79 -0.16 50.50
N ALA A 110 -7.06 -1.03 49.53
CA ALA A 110 -8.24 -1.06 48.65
C ALA A 110 -8.60 0.12 47.69
N VAL A 111 -8.69 -0.26 46.39
CA VAL A 111 -9.59 0.21 45.30
C VAL A 111 -9.47 1.66 44.78
N GLU A 112 -9.24 1.79 43.47
CA GLU A 112 -10.11 2.55 42.52
C GLU A 112 -9.46 2.52 41.13
N ALA A 113 -10.03 1.66 40.26
CA ALA A 113 -9.72 1.64 38.84
C ALA A 113 -10.41 2.85 38.18
N SER A 114 -9.67 3.96 38.02
CA SER A 114 -10.15 5.07 37.22
C SER A 114 -9.92 4.76 35.73
N HIS A 115 -11.01 4.34 35.09
CA HIS A 115 -11.13 4.16 33.65
C HIS A 115 -11.04 5.51 32.94
N VAL A 116 -9.82 5.94 32.61
CA VAL A 116 -9.63 6.99 31.59
C VAL A 116 -9.73 6.30 30.24
N ALA A 117 -10.88 6.48 29.57
CA ALA A 117 -11.07 6.04 28.20
C ALA A 117 -9.99 6.68 27.32
N PRO A 118 -9.29 5.93 26.44
CA PRO A 118 -8.37 6.54 25.49
C PRO A 118 -9.17 7.42 24.55
N GLU A 119 -8.84 8.72 24.52
CA GLU A 119 -9.32 9.66 23.50
C GLU A 119 -9.17 9.02 22.11
N PRO A 120 -10.21 9.02 21.27
CA PRO A 120 -10.14 8.36 19.97
C PRO A 120 -8.99 8.98 19.15
N PRO A 121 -8.13 8.15 18.53
CA PRO A 121 -7.04 8.66 17.71
C PRO A 121 -7.59 9.56 16.61
N ARG A 122 -6.88 10.64 16.29
CA ARG A 122 -7.24 11.46 15.12
C ARG A 122 -7.34 10.54 13.90
N SER A 123 -8.29 10.79 12.99
CA SER A 123 -8.60 9.94 11.82
C SER A 123 -7.35 9.56 11.00
N ASP A 124 -6.37 10.46 10.91
CA ASP A 124 -5.08 10.21 10.25
C ASP A 124 -4.16 9.24 11.01
N ASP A 125 -4.24 9.22 12.34
CA ASP A 125 -3.50 8.28 13.17
C ASP A 125 -4.12 6.89 13.05
N ALA A 126 -5.45 6.76 13.03
CA ALA A 126 -6.11 5.47 12.81
C ALA A 126 -5.67 4.82 11.49
N ARG A 127 -5.60 5.58 10.40
CA ARG A 127 -5.16 5.08 9.07
C ARG A 127 -3.71 4.58 9.08
N LYS A 128 -2.81 5.30 9.77
CA LYS A 128 -1.41 4.89 9.94
C LYS A 128 -1.31 3.60 10.75
N HIS A 129 -2.09 3.48 11.83
CA HIS A 129 -2.10 2.28 12.67
C HIS A 129 -2.63 1.05 11.91
N VAL A 130 -3.70 1.18 11.11
CA VAL A 130 -4.21 0.06 10.28
C VAL A 130 -3.14 -0.36 9.27
N ARG A 131 -2.51 0.60 8.59
CA ARG A 131 -1.45 0.32 7.63
C ARG A 131 -0.28 -0.41 8.27
N ALA A 132 0.19 0.07 9.42
CA ALA A 132 1.28 -0.54 10.17
C ALA A 132 0.93 -1.97 10.59
N ALA A 133 -0.28 -2.20 11.12
CA ALA A 133 -0.74 -3.53 11.53
C ALA A 133 -0.77 -4.53 10.36
N LEU A 134 -1.28 -4.14 9.19
CA LEU A 134 -1.30 -5.00 8.01
C LEU A 134 0.11 -5.37 7.53
N LEU A 135 1.05 -4.42 7.57
CA LEU A 135 2.46 -4.69 7.22
C LEU A 135 3.10 -5.66 8.22
N THR A 136 2.83 -5.51 9.52
CA THR A 136 3.31 -6.44 10.55
C THR A 136 2.73 -7.85 10.38
N LEU A 137 1.49 -7.96 9.89
CA LEU A 137 0.84 -9.24 9.58
C LEU A 137 1.32 -9.87 8.26
N GLY A 138 2.23 -9.21 7.53
CA GLY A 138 2.85 -9.74 6.31
C GLY A 138 2.17 -9.34 5.00
N PHE A 139 1.13 -8.52 5.03
CA PHE A 139 0.54 -7.96 3.81
C PHE A 139 1.49 -6.96 3.14
N ARG A 140 1.44 -6.86 1.82
CA ARG A 140 2.25 -5.92 1.05
C ARG A 140 1.68 -4.51 1.19
N GLY A 141 2.52 -3.48 1.07
CA GLY A 141 2.06 -2.09 1.15
C GLY A 141 0.94 -1.74 0.16
N VAL A 142 0.96 -2.32 -1.05
CA VAL A 142 -0.09 -2.13 -2.06
C VAL A 142 -1.43 -2.78 -1.66
N GLU A 143 -1.40 -3.87 -0.88
CA GLU A 143 -2.59 -4.53 -0.34
C GLU A 143 -3.16 -3.70 0.80
N ALA A 144 -2.31 -3.22 1.72
CA ALA A 144 -2.72 -2.33 2.79
C ALA A 144 -3.36 -1.04 2.26
N ASP A 145 -2.77 -0.41 1.25
CA ASP A 145 -3.30 0.81 0.62
C ASP A 145 -4.65 0.55 -0.08
N ARG A 146 -4.83 -0.62 -0.69
CA ARG A 146 -6.11 -1.04 -1.28
C ARG A 146 -7.20 -1.22 -0.21
N ALA A 147 -6.89 -1.87 0.91
CA ALA A 147 -7.85 -2.08 1.99
C ALA A 147 -8.33 -0.75 2.59
N ILE A 148 -7.39 0.18 2.83
CA ILE A 148 -7.68 1.54 3.32
C ILE A 148 -8.59 2.29 2.33
N LEU A 149 -8.34 2.19 1.03
CA LEU A 149 -9.16 2.82 0.00
C LEU A 149 -10.59 2.28 -0.02
N VAL A 150 -10.79 0.99 0.22
CA VAL A 150 -12.11 0.36 0.31
C VAL A 150 -12.85 0.82 1.57
N ILE A 151 -12.17 0.90 2.72
CA ILE A 151 -12.75 1.43 3.97
C ILE A 151 -13.20 2.88 3.79
N ASN A 152 -12.43 3.73 3.09
CA ASN A 152 -12.81 5.11 2.79
C ASN A 152 -14.09 5.24 1.95
N ARG A 153 -14.44 4.22 1.17
CA ARG A 153 -15.58 4.24 0.25
C ARG A 153 -16.89 3.79 0.92
N LYS A 154 -16.85 3.19 2.11
CA LYS A 154 -18.07 2.77 2.81
C LYS A 154 -18.84 3.99 3.30
N GLU A 155 -20.15 4.01 2.99
CA GLU A 155 -21.12 5.05 3.36
C GLU A 155 -21.43 5.00 4.87
N CYS A 156 -20.45 5.37 5.69
CA CYS A 156 -20.63 5.63 7.12
C CYS A 156 -20.04 7.00 7.46
N ASP A 157 -20.67 7.72 8.39
CA ASP A 157 -20.09 8.94 8.95
C ASP A 157 -18.76 8.60 9.66
N ASP A 158 -17.67 9.10 9.09
CA ASP A 158 -16.28 8.96 9.55
C ASP A 158 -15.88 7.53 9.97
N PRO A 159 -15.62 6.61 9.00
CA PRO A 159 -15.35 5.20 9.27
C PRO A 159 -14.12 5.00 10.18
N TRP A 160 -13.24 5.99 10.28
CA TRP A 160 -11.99 5.95 11.05
C TRP A 160 -12.16 6.24 12.54
N ARG A 161 -13.37 6.58 13.01
CA ARG A 161 -13.68 6.70 14.45
C ARG A 161 -13.84 5.36 15.15
N ARG A 162 -13.91 4.26 14.39
CA ARG A 162 -14.07 2.91 14.93
C ARG A 162 -12.78 2.45 15.63
N PRO A 163 -12.87 1.57 16.64
CA PRO A 163 -11.69 0.99 17.28
C PRO A 163 -10.74 0.35 16.27
N ILE A 164 -9.43 0.44 16.53
CA ILE A 164 -8.40 0.04 15.57
C ILE A 164 -8.49 -1.45 15.23
N GLU A 165 -8.87 -2.28 16.20
CA GLU A 165 -9.01 -3.73 16.05
C GLU A 165 -10.11 -4.08 15.05
N ILE A 166 -11.19 -3.30 15.04
CA ILE A 166 -12.31 -3.46 14.12
C ILE A 166 -11.89 -3.09 12.71
N LEU A 167 -11.16 -1.98 12.55
CA LEU A 167 -10.64 -1.55 11.26
C LEU A 167 -9.62 -2.52 10.68
N VAL A 168 -8.76 -3.10 11.52
CA VAL A 168 -7.78 -4.11 11.09
C VAL A 168 -8.47 -5.40 10.67
N ARG A 169 -9.45 -5.91 11.44
CA ARG A 169 -10.23 -7.10 11.05
C ARG A 169 -10.95 -6.89 9.72
N GLU A 170 -11.57 -5.74 9.55
CA GLU A 170 -12.25 -5.40 8.30
C GLU A 170 -11.28 -5.28 7.12
N ALA A 171 -10.12 -4.66 7.32
CA ALA A 171 -9.08 -4.58 6.30
C ALA A 171 -8.58 -5.96 5.89
N ILE A 172 -8.42 -6.90 6.83
CA ILE A 172 -8.07 -8.29 6.54
C ILE A 172 -9.18 -8.95 5.72
N CYS A 173 -10.45 -8.80 6.11
CA CYS A 173 -11.59 -9.33 5.35
C CYS A 173 -11.69 -8.78 3.91
N ILE A 174 -11.18 -7.58 3.65
CA ILE A 174 -11.13 -7.00 2.30
C ILE A 174 -10.02 -7.66 1.43
N LEU A 175 -9.00 -8.24 2.07
CA LEU A 175 -7.81 -8.79 1.41
C LEU A 175 -7.81 -10.31 1.27
N THR A 176 -8.73 -11.00 1.94
CA THR A 176 -8.97 -12.44 1.87
C THR A 176 -10.20 -12.74 1.03
#